data_AF-A0A3E0W5F0-F1
#
_entry.id   AF-A0A3E0W5F0-F1
#
_cell.length_a   1.000
_cell.length_b   1.000
_cell.length_c   1.000
_cell.angle_alpha   90.00
_cell.angle_beta   90.00
_cell.angle_gamma   90.00
#
_symmetry.space_group_name_H-M   'P 1'
#
loop_
_entity.id
_entity.type
_entity.pdbx_description
1 polymer ?
#
loop_
_entity_poly.entity_id
_entity_poly.type
_entity_poly.pdbx_seq_one_letter_code
_entity_poly.pdbx_strand_id
1 'polypeptide(L)'
;MNGPRETLSPSAELERSSTVLLAAVAVGDHVALSELYDRFAPTLNGLCHRLVRPEDTDAALSAVWLFIWKHAPALSQLPGTTKGVLLNATARVITQRNPQPRKMRNRTHSG
;
A
#
# COMPACT_ATOMS: atom_id res chain seq x y z
N MET A 1 34.51 8.12 -25.34
CA MET A 1 33.75 7.02 -24.71
C MET A 1 32.77 7.62 -23.73
N ASN A 2 31.50 7.80 -24.12
CA ASN A 2 30.40 8.09 -23.21
C ASN A 2 29.41 6.93 -23.41
N GLY A 3 29.21 6.11 -22.38
CA GLY A 3 28.20 5.05 -22.42
C GLY A 3 26.81 5.64 -22.67
N PRO A 4 25.86 4.88 -23.23
CA PRO A 4 24.50 5.37 -23.41
C PRO A 4 23.96 5.74 -22.04
N ARG A 5 23.54 7.00 -21.86
CA ARG A 5 22.74 7.40 -20.69
C ARG A 5 21.53 6.47 -20.71
N GLU A 6 21.44 5.54 -19.77
CA GLU A 6 20.25 4.73 -19.57
C GLU A 6 19.12 5.67 -19.14
N THR A 7 18.46 6.28 -20.12
CA THR A 7 17.22 7.02 -19.90
C THR A 7 16.19 6.00 -19.48
N LEU A 8 15.97 5.92 -18.18
CA LEU A 8 14.91 5.12 -17.61
C LEU A 8 13.58 5.70 -18.06
N SER A 9 12.60 4.81 -18.27
CA SER A 9 11.22 5.26 -18.45
C SER A 9 10.77 6.08 -17.23
N PRO A 10 9.97 7.15 -17.40
CA PRO A 10 9.45 7.96 -16.29
C PRO A 10 8.80 7.12 -15.18
N SER A 11 8.15 6.00 -15.55
CA SER A 11 7.55 5.10 -14.56
C SER A 11 8.57 4.35 -13.71
N ALA A 12 9.75 4.03 -14.25
CA ALA A 12 10.81 3.32 -13.52
C ALA A 12 11.55 4.27 -12.56
N GLU A 13 11.70 5.54 -12.95
CA GLU A 13 12.24 6.58 -12.06
C GLU A 13 11.29 6.87 -10.90
N LEU A 14 9.98 6.95 -11.18
CA LEU A 14 8.96 7.11 -10.15
C LEU A 14 8.95 5.93 -9.18
N GLU A 15 9.08 4.70 -9.69
CA GLU A 15 9.24 3.52 -8.86
C GLU A 15 10.45 3.70 -7.94
N ARG A 16 11.64 3.93 -8.51
CA ARG A 16 12.87 4.02 -7.72
C ARG A 16 12.77 5.08 -6.64
N SER A 17 12.24 6.26 -6.99
CA SER A 17 11.96 7.33 -6.03
C SER A 17 11.01 6.87 -4.92
N SER A 18 9.96 6.12 -5.24
CA SER A 18 9.02 5.59 -4.25
C SER A 18 9.67 4.56 -3.32
N THR A 19 10.55 3.72 -3.86
CA THR A 19 11.31 2.73 -3.08
C THR A 19 12.27 3.41 -2.11
N VAL A 20 12.96 4.48 -2.54
CA VAL A 20 13.81 5.31 -1.67
C VAL A 20 12.98 5.95 -0.56
N LEU A 21 11.80 6.50 -0.87
CA LEU A 21 10.90 7.08 0.13
C LEU A 21 10.48 6.04 1.17
N LEU A 22 10.05 4.85 0.75
CA LEU A 22 9.64 3.80 1.68
C LEU A 22 10.80 3.33 2.58
N ALA A 23 12.03 3.25 2.03
CA ALA A 23 13.23 2.93 2.81
C ALA A 23 13.60 4.04 3.82
N ALA A 24 13.41 5.32 3.46
CA ALA A 24 13.63 6.43 4.39
C ALA A 24 12.58 6.44 5.53
N VAL A 25 11.32 6.15 5.22
CA VAL A 25 10.26 5.98 6.24
C VAL A 25 10.62 4.85 7.21
N ALA A 26 11.23 3.76 6.73
CA ALA A 26 11.67 2.65 7.57
C ALA A 26 12.70 3.06 8.64
N VAL A 27 13.49 4.11 8.42
CA VAL A 27 14.44 4.63 9.41
C VAL A 27 13.90 5.83 10.19
N GLY A 28 12.61 6.16 10.03
CA GLY A 28 11.92 7.21 10.79
C GLY A 28 11.87 8.58 10.11
N ASP A 29 12.19 8.67 8.81
CA ASP A 29 12.10 9.96 8.10
C ASP A 29 10.64 10.38 7.87
N HIS A 30 10.25 11.45 8.58
CA HIS A 30 8.90 12.02 8.50
C HIS A 30 8.65 12.82 7.22
N VAL A 31 9.69 13.40 6.62
CA VAL A 31 9.58 14.13 5.34
C VAL A 31 9.31 13.13 4.23
N ALA A 32 10.05 12.02 4.22
CA ALA A 32 9.82 10.93 3.28
C ALA A 32 8.41 10.34 3.42
N LEU A 33 7.86 10.28 4.64
CA LEU A 33 6.48 9.83 4.87
C LEU A 33 5.47 10.80 4.24
N SER A 34 5.68 12.10 4.38
CA SER A 34 4.81 13.11 3.75
C SER A 34 4.84 12.98 2.23
N GLU A 35 6.01 12.86 1.62
CA GLU A 35 6.13 12.69 0.17
C GLU A 35 5.51 11.38 -0.32
N LEU A 36 5.66 10.30 0.45
CA LEU A 36 5.02 9.03 0.15
C LEU A 36 3.49 9.14 0.27
N TYR A 37 3.00 9.89 1.26
CA TYR A 37 1.59 10.20 1.44
C TYR A 37 1.02 10.94 0.23
N ASP A 38 1.61 12.08 -0.14
CA ASP A 38 1.13 12.90 -1.25
C ASP A 38 1.05 12.10 -2.56
N ARG A 39 2.03 11.20 -2.78
CA ARG A 39 2.08 10.35 -3.97
C ARG A 39 1.02 9.26 -4.00
N PHE A 40 0.76 8.59 -2.89
CA PHE A 40 -0.06 7.37 -2.87
C PHE A 40 -1.44 7.55 -2.23
N ALA A 41 -1.70 8.63 -1.49
CA ALA A 41 -2.97 8.88 -0.82
C ALA A 41 -4.18 8.81 -1.77
N PRO A 42 -4.16 9.42 -2.98
CA PRO A 42 -5.29 9.30 -3.90
C PRO A 42 -5.57 7.85 -4.32
N THR A 43 -4.51 7.06 -4.55
CA THR A 43 -4.62 5.66 -4.96
C THR A 43 -5.17 4.79 -3.82
N LEU A 44 -4.62 4.95 -2.60
CA LEU A 44 -5.05 4.17 -1.44
C LEU A 44 -6.45 4.58 -0.98
N ASN A 45 -6.81 5.87 -1.08
CA ASN A 45 -8.15 6.35 -0.79
C ASN A 45 -9.18 5.74 -1.75
N GLY A 46 -8.89 5.72 -3.06
CA GLY A 46 -9.75 5.06 -4.05
C GLY A 46 -9.92 3.56 -3.79
N LEU A 47 -8.88 2.89 -3.26
CA LEU A 47 -9.00 1.49 -2.83
C LEU A 47 -9.86 1.35 -1.57
N CYS A 48 -9.72 2.24 -0.57
CA CYS A 48 -10.56 2.23 0.62
C CYS A 48 -12.04 2.40 0.25
N HIS A 49 -12.38 3.39 -0.56
CA HIS A 49 -13.76 3.60 -1.05
C HIS A 49 -14.36 2.38 -1.76
N ARG A 50 -13.53 1.53 -2.37
CA ARG A 50 -14.00 0.29 -3.03
C ARG A 50 -14.23 -0.87 -2.05
N LEU A 51 -13.57 -0.87 -0.90
CA LEU A 51 -13.52 -2.01 0.00
C LEU A 51 -14.28 -1.82 1.31
N VAL A 52 -14.52 -0.58 1.72
CA VAL A 52 -15.31 -0.24 2.92
C VAL A 52 -16.53 0.59 2.55
N ARG A 53 -17.44 0.77 3.51
CA ARG A 53 -18.58 1.67 3.32
C ARG A 53 -18.10 3.13 3.31
N PRO A 54 -18.81 4.04 2.62
CA PRO A 54 -18.41 5.45 2.53
C PRO A 54 -18.08 6.07 3.90
N GLU A 55 -18.90 5.81 4.91
CA GLU A 55 -18.73 6.30 6.29
C GLU A 55 -17.46 5.80 7.00
N ASP A 56 -16.90 4.67 6.57
CA ASP A 56 -15.70 4.06 7.19
C ASP A 56 -14.40 4.43 6.46
N THR A 57 -14.48 5.16 5.34
CA THR A 57 -13.34 5.37 4.44
C THR A 57 -12.19 6.12 5.12
N ASP A 58 -12.48 7.21 5.81
CA ASP A 58 -11.45 8.04 6.46
C ASP A 58 -10.76 7.29 7.60
N ALA A 59 -11.54 6.52 8.37
CA ALA A 59 -11.03 5.68 9.45
C ALA A 59 -10.16 4.54 8.90
N ALA A 60 -10.56 3.93 7.79
CA ALA A 60 -9.79 2.90 7.10
C ALA A 60 -8.47 3.48 6.56
N LEU A 61 -8.52 4.61 5.86
CA LEU A 61 -7.35 5.25 5.26
C LEU A 61 -6.34 5.69 6.33
N SER A 62 -6.80 6.36 7.38
CA SER A 62 -5.94 6.78 8.51
C SER A 62 -5.19 5.59 9.11
N ALA A 63 -5.88 4.46 9.21
CA ALA A 63 -5.30 3.29 9.82
C ALA A 63 -4.40 2.48 8.89
N VAL A 64 -4.62 2.56 7.58
CA VAL A 64 -3.68 2.07 6.56
C VAL A 64 -2.37 2.85 6.66
N TRP A 65 -2.42 4.18 6.77
CA TRP A 65 -1.21 4.99 6.94
C TRP A 65 -0.48 4.75 8.25
N LEU A 66 -1.21 4.61 9.36
CA LEU A 66 -0.63 4.18 10.64
C LEU A 66 0.05 2.81 10.53
N PHE A 67 -0.56 1.87 9.82
CA PHE A 67 0.03 0.55 9.58
C PHE A 67 1.31 0.66 8.73
N ILE A 68 1.28 1.43 7.65
CA ILE A 68 2.44 1.65 6.78
C ILE A 68 3.60 2.24 7.59
N TRP A 69 3.36 3.29 8.37
CA TRP A 69 4.39 3.89 9.21
C TRP A 69 4.95 2.91 10.24
N LYS A 70 4.10 2.19 10.98
CA LYS A 70 4.54 1.21 12.00
C LYS A 70 5.29 0.01 11.42
N HIS A 71 5.01 -0.37 10.18
CA HIS A 71 5.56 -1.56 9.54
C HIS A 71 6.49 -1.23 8.36
N ALA A 72 6.89 0.02 8.18
CA ALA A 72 7.75 0.46 7.08
C ALA A 72 9.04 -0.38 6.94
N PRO A 73 9.76 -0.75 8.02
CA PRO A 73 10.94 -1.61 7.92
C PRO A 73 10.66 -2.98 7.31
N ALA A 74 9.50 -3.56 7.59
CA ALA A 74 9.12 -4.85 7.00
C ALA A 74 8.64 -4.67 5.56
N LEU A 75 7.87 -3.61 5.28
CA LEU A 75 7.33 -3.32 3.96
C LEU A 75 8.44 -2.98 2.95
N SER A 76 9.48 -2.24 3.36
CA SER A 76 10.60 -1.85 2.49
C SER A 76 11.45 -3.03 2.01
N GLN A 77 11.37 -4.17 2.70
CA GLN A 77 12.11 -5.40 2.35
C GLN A 77 11.27 -6.36 1.49
N LEU A 78 9.99 -6.08 1.28
CA LEU A 78 9.13 -6.93 0.47
C LEU A 78 9.51 -6.81 -1.02
N PRO A 79 9.52 -7.93 -1.76
CA PRO A 79 9.78 -7.89 -3.18
C PRO A 79 8.62 -7.24 -3.95
N GLY A 80 8.94 -6.59 -5.06
CA GLY A 80 7.97 -5.96 -5.96
C GLY A 80 8.03 -4.43 -5.94
N THR A 81 7.06 -3.80 -6.60
CA THR A 81 6.99 -2.34 -6.65
C THR A 81 6.46 -1.78 -5.34
N THR A 82 6.91 -0.58 -4.96
CA THR A 82 6.38 0.14 -3.79
C THR A 82 4.85 0.25 -3.85
N LYS A 83 4.30 0.57 -5.02
CA LYS A 83 2.84 0.61 -5.22
C LYS A 83 2.16 -0.71 -4.87
N GLY A 84 2.70 -1.84 -5.35
CA GLY A 84 2.15 -3.16 -5.06
C GLY A 84 2.20 -3.50 -3.57
N VAL A 85 3.31 -3.19 -2.91
CA VAL A 85 3.47 -3.37 -1.45
C VAL A 85 2.42 -2.58 -0.68
N LEU A 86 2.23 -1.29 -1.00
CA LEU A 86 1.25 -0.43 -0.32
C LEU A 86 -0.19 -0.88 -0.56
N LEU A 87 -0.55 -1.32 -1.77
CA LEU A 87 -1.88 -1.85 -2.07
C LEU A 87 -2.16 -3.14 -1.29
N ASN A 88 -1.18 -4.06 -1.21
CA ASN A 88 -1.31 -5.29 -0.44
C ASN A 88 -1.44 -5.01 1.07
N ALA A 89 -0.64 -4.08 1.60
CA ALA A 89 -0.77 -3.61 2.98
C ALA A 89 -2.17 -3.03 3.26
N THR A 90 -2.68 -2.22 2.33
CA THR A 90 -4.02 -1.62 2.42
C THR A 90 -5.11 -2.68 2.47
N ALA A 91 -5.11 -3.63 1.54
CA ALA A 91 -6.06 -4.73 1.51
C ALA A 91 -6.00 -5.58 2.79
N ARG A 92 -4.79 -5.85 3.31
CA ARG A 92 -4.61 -6.56 4.58
C ARG A 92 -5.23 -5.82 5.76
N VAL A 93 -4.98 -4.51 5.89
CA VAL A 93 -5.54 -3.70 6.98
C VAL A 93 -7.07 -3.68 6.93
N ILE A 94 -7.63 -3.52 5.73
CA ILE A 94 -9.09 -3.46 5.55
C ILE A 94 -9.74 -4.82 5.85
N THR A 95 -9.17 -5.91 5.33
CA THR A 95 -9.71 -7.27 5.58
C THR A 95 -9.61 -7.68 7.05
N GLN A 96 -8.59 -7.23 7.78
CA GLN A 96 -8.47 -7.47 9.22
C GLN A 96 -9.50 -6.67 10.03
N ARG A 97 -9.84 -5.45 9.59
CA ARG A 97 -10.85 -4.61 10.23
C ARG A 97 -12.27 -5.05 9.96
N ASN A 98 -12.52 -5.54 8.75
CA ASN A 98 -13.82 -6.00 8.31
C ASN A 98 -13.71 -7.48 7.92
N PRO A 99 -13.68 -8.40 8.90
CA PRO A 99 -13.78 -9.82 8.60
C PRO A 99 -15.17 -10.04 7.99
N GLN A 100 -15.24 -10.08 6.66
CA GLN A 100 -16.40 -10.59 5.96
C GLN A 100 -16.72 -11.94 6.60
N PRO A 101 -17.95 -12.20 7.08
CA PRO A 101 -18.32 -13.54 7.48
C PRO A 101 -18.09 -14.41 6.24
N ARG A 102 -17.08 -15.29 6.28
CA ARG A 102 -16.87 -16.29 5.23
C ARG A 102 -18.23 -16.98 5.11
N LYS A 103 -18.97 -16.73 4.02
CA LYS A 103 -20.12 -17.55 3.66
C LYS A 103 -19.56 -18.95 3.47
N MET A 104 -19.62 -19.74 4.54
CA MET A 104 -19.34 -21.16 4.51
C MET A 104 -20.37 -21.72 3.54
N ARG A 105 -19.92 -22.01 2.32
CA ARG A 105 -20.74 -22.66 1.30
C ARG A 105 -20.98 -24.08 1.81
N ASN A 106 -22.01 -24.25 2.61
CA ASN A 106 -22.49 -25.55 3.05
C ASN A 106 -22.92 -26.31 1.79
N ARG A 107 -22.05 -27.20 1.29
CA ARG A 107 -22.47 -28.31 0.43
C ARG A 107 -23.24 -29.28 1.32
N THR A 108 -24.54 -29.05 1.45
CA THR A 108 -25.45 -30.13 1.80
C THR A 108 -25.60 -31.00 0.55
N HIS A 109 -24.88 -32.12 0.54
CA HIS A 109 -25.22 -33.23 -0.32
C HIS A 109 -26.54 -33.79 0.23
N SER A 110 -27.66 -33.53 -0.45
CA SER A 110 -28.88 -34.33 -0.26
C SER A 110 -28.66 -35.70 -0.88
N GLY A 111 -29.21 -36.70 -0.21
CA GLY A 111 -29.11 -38.13 -0.54
C GLY A 111 -30.02 -38.59 -1.67
#